data_AF-A0A847HUC5-F1
#
_entry.id   AF-A0A847HUC5-F1
#
_cell.length_a   1.000
_cell.length_b   1.000
_cell.length_c   1.000
_cell.angle_alpha   90.00
_cell.angle_beta   90.00
_cell.angle_gamma   90.00
#
_symmetry.space_group_name_H-M   'P 1'
#
loop_
_entity.id
_entity.type
_entity.pdbx_description
1 polymer ?
#
loop_
_entity_poly.entity_id
_entity_poly.type
_entity_poly.pdbx_seq_one_letter_code
_entity_poly.pdbx_strand_id
1 'polypeptide(L)'
;MQRTRAELEAMSHEDLVSRVLELQEMLREGLAVRASLHAVLNTVLNAKSEEVARYAEAPDATLDPEELELKRAWAAARHAVSNPLGAARKRAQSAQGAER
;
A
#
# COMPACT_ATOMS: atom_id res chain seq x y z
N MET A 1 -3.42 -7.04 -19.21
CA MET A 1 -2.39 -6.96 -20.26
C MET A 1 -2.24 -5.50 -20.69
N GLN A 2 -1.02 -4.96 -20.72
CA GLN A 2 -0.76 -3.62 -21.27
C GLN A 2 -0.66 -3.72 -22.80
N ARG A 3 -1.35 -2.82 -23.51
CA ARG A 3 -1.21 -2.68 -24.97
C ARG A 3 0.09 -1.96 -25.31
N THR A 4 0.68 -2.30 -26.45
CA THR A 4 1.86 -1.64 -27.00
C THR A 4 1.50 -0.26 -27.57
N ARG A 5 2.51 0.59 -27.76
CA ARG A 5 2.32 1.92 -28.35
C ARG A 5 1.71 1.86 -29.76
N ALA A 6 2.15 0.94 -30.60
CA ALA A 6 1.64 0.75 -31.95
C ALA A 6 0.15 0.34 -31.94
N GLU A 7 -0.28 -0.46 -30.98
CA GLU A 7 -1.70 -0.82 -30.81
C GLU A 7 -2.56 0.36 -30.38
N LEU A 8 -2.03 1.29 -29.56
CA LEU A 8 -2.74 2.50 -29.17
C LEU A 8 -2.87 3.50 -30.33
N GLU A 9 -1.82 3.64 -31.14
CA GLU A 9 -1.82 4.54 -32.31
C GLU A 9 -2.77 4.04 -33.42
N ALA A 10 -3.05 2.74 -33.47
CA ALA A 10 -3.99 2.14 -34.42
C ALA A 10 -5.47 2.23 -33.98
N MET A 11 -5.76 2.66 -32.76
CA MET A 11 -7.13 2.81 -32.25
C MET A 11 -7.79 4.08 -32.78
N SER A 12 -9.12 4.03 -32.95
CA SER A 12 -9.88 5.25 -33.24
C SER A 12 -9.81 6.22 -32.04
N HIS A 13 -10.06 7.51 -32.29
CA HIS A 13 -10.11 8.50 -31.22
C HIS A 13 -11.18 8.16 -30.17
N GLU A 14 -12.34 7.68 -30.60
CA GLU A 14 -13.45 7.27 -29.72
C GLU A 14 -13.07 6.08 -28.82
N ASP A 15 -12.38 5.08 -29.38
CA ASP A 15 -11.89 3.93 -28.61
C ASP A 15 -10.81 4.35 -27.61
N LEU A 16 -9.94 5.28 -27.99
CA LEU A 16 -8.92 5.84 -27.09
C LEU A 16 -9.56 6.60 -25.93
N VAL A 17 -10.57 7.44 -26.20
CA VAL A 17 -11.31 8.17 -25.15
C VAL A 17 -12.00 7.20 -24.20
N SER A 18 -12.73 6.22 -24.73
CA SER A 18 -13.42 5.19 -23.94
C SER A 18 -12.42 4.45 -23.04
N ARG A 19 -11.26 4.08 -23.59
CA ARG A 19 -10.21 3.40 -22.85
C ARG A 19 -9.62 4.26 -21.72
N VAL A 20 -9.42 5.55 -21.95
CA VAL A 20 -8.94 6.47 -20.90
C VAL A 20 -9.95 6.56 -19.76
N LEU A 21 -11.25 6.65 -20.08
CA LEU A 21 -12.31 6.71 -19.06
C LEU A 21 -12.35 5.43 -18.21
N GLU A 22 -12.24 4.24 -18.82
CA GLU A 22 -12.13 2.98 -18.09
C GLU A 22 -10.94 2.97 -17.13
N LEU A 23 -9.76 3.38 -17.60
CA LEU A 23 -8.55 3.42 -16.78
C LEU A 23 -8.66 4.42 -15.63
N GLN A 24 -9.33 5.55 -15.86
CA GLN A 24 -9.63 6.53 -14.82
C GLN A 24 -10.58 5.98 -13.76
N GLU A 25 -11.59 5.21 -14.16
CA GLU A 25 -12.51 4.57 -13.22
C GLU A 25 -11.79 3.51 -12.39
N MET A 26 -11.02 2.61 -13.03
CA MET A 26 -10.20 1.63 -12.31
C MET A 26 -9.23 2.29 -11.34
N LEU A 27 -8.65 3.43 -11.71
CA LEU A 27 -7.79 4.21 -10.81
C LEU A 27 -8.57 4.78 -9.62
N ARG A 28 -9.77 5.30 -9.86
CA ARG A 28 -10.67 5.83 -8.82
C ARG A 28 -11.08 4.73 -7.84
N GLU A 29 -11.50 3.57 -8.32
CA GLU A 29 -11.81 2.39 -7.52
C GLU A 29 -10.59 1.97 -6.68
N GLY A 30 -9.41 1.89 -7.30
CA GLY A 30 -8.17 1.56 -6.60
C GLY A 30 -7.78 2.57 -5.51
N LEU A 31 -8.05 3.86 -5.72
CA LEU A 31 -7.87 4.90 -4.69
C LEU A 31 -8.88 4.75 -3.56
N ALA A 32 -10.14 4.43 -3.85
CA ALA A 32 -11.17 4.19 -2.85
C ALA A 32 -10.85 2.97 -1.97
N VAL A 33 -10.41 1.85 -2.57
CA VAL A 33 -9.97 0.67 -1.82
C VAL A 33 -8.79 1.00 -0.90
N ARG A 34 -7.82 1.79 -1.37
CA ARG A 34 -6.69 2.24 -0.56
C ARG A 34 -7.13 3.07 0.65
N ALA A 35 -8.07 3.99 0.46
CA ALA A 35 -8.61 4.80 1.54
C ALA A 35 -9.36 3.94 2.58
N SER A 36 -10.15 2.97 2.12
CA SER A 36 -10.83 2.00 2.99
C SER A 36 -9.84 1.18 3.82
N LEU A 37 -8.79 0.63 3.18
CA LEU A 37 -7.73 -0.11 3.90
C LEU A 37 -7.00 0.74 4.93
N HIS A 38 -6.73 2.01 4.62
CA HIS A 38 -6.12 2.94 5.58
C HIS A 38 -7.03 3.19 6.80
N ALA A 39 -8.34 3.37 6.57
CA ALA A 39 -9.32 3.55 7.64
C ALA A 39 -9.46 2.30 8.53
N VAL A 40 -9.50 1.10 7.93
CA VAL A 40 -9.52 -0.16 8.68
C VAL A 40 -8.25 -0.33 9.51
N LEU A 41 -7.07 -0.07 8.93
CA LEU A 41 -5.80 -0.20 9.65
C LEU A 41 -5.71 0.78 10.82
N ASN A 42 -6.15 2.01 10.64
CA ASN A 42 -6.29 3.00 11.71
C ASN A 42 -7.20 2.51 12.84
N THR A 43 -8.35 1.94 12.48
CA THR A 43 -9.32 1.42 13.45
C THR A 43 -8.69 0.30 14.29
N VAL A 44 -7.99 -0.63 13.65
CA VAL A 44 -7.27 -1.73 14.34
C VAL A 44 -6.18 -1.17 15.25
N LEU A 45 -5.34 -0.24 14.77
CA LEU A 45 -4.27 0.35 15.58
C LEU A 45 -4.82 1.09 16.82
N ASN A 46 -5.93 1.79 16.69
CA ASN A 46 -6.58 2.47 17.82
C ASN A 46 -7.18 1.45 18.80
N ALA A 47 -7.86 0.42 18.30
CA ALA A 47 -8.44 -0.64 19.12
C ALA A 47 -7.37 -1.45 19.88
N LYS A 48 -6.14 -1.50 19.35
CA LYS A 48 -4.98 -2.19 19.94
C LYS A 48 -3.93 -1.23 20.50
N SER A 49 -4.32 0.01 20.80
CA SER A 49 -3.38 1.08 21.16
C SER A 49 -2.44 0.73 22.33
N GLU A 50 -2.95 0.09 23.38
CA GLU A 50 -2.15 -0.35 24.53
C GLU A 50 -1.11 -1.41 24.15
N GLU A 51 -1.52 -2.39 23.35
CA GLU A 51 -0.64 -3.46 22.86
C GLU A 51 0.45 -2.91 21.93
N VAL A 52 0.05 -2.00 21.03
CA VAL A 52 0.97 -1.30 20.12
C VAL A 52 1.97 -0.45 20.91
N ALA A 53 1.53 0.24 21.97
CA ALA A 53 2.41 1.03 22.84
C ALA A 53 3.40 0.13 23.60
N ARG A 54 2.90 -0.96 24.20
CA ARG A 54 3.71 -1.96 24.91
C ARG A 54 4.85 -2.50 24.04
N TYR A 55 4.55 -2.97 22.83
CA TYR A 55 5.58 -3.48 21.93
C TYR A 55 6.50 -2.38 21.39
N ALA A 56 6.03 -1.14 21.26
CA ALA A 56 6.87 -0.03 20.83
C ALA A 56 7.99 0.29 21.84
N GLU A 57 7.70 0.16 23.12
CA GLU A 57 8.62 0.49 24.22
C GLU A 57 9.45 -0.72 24.69
N ALA A 58 8.98 -1.95 24.46
CA ALA A 58 9.69 -3.16 24.87
C ALA A 58 11.08 -3.27 24.20
N PRO A 59 12.18 -3.46 24.97
CA PRO A 59 13.50 -3.70 24.39
C PRO A 59 13.54 -4.99 23.57
N ASP A 60 14.18 -4.99 22.39
CA ASP A 60 14.22 -6.17 21.51
C ASP A 60 14.83 -7.40 22.20
N ALA A 61 15.79 -7.20 23.13
CA ALA A 61 16.44 -8.27 23.87
C ALA A 61 15.54 -8.99 24.88
N THR A 62 14.38 -8.41 25.21
CA THR A 62 13.41 -8.99 26.16
C THR A 62 12.25 -9.69 25.47
N LEU A 63 12.21 -9.69 24.14
CA LEU A 63 11.14 -10.27 23.34
C LEU A 63 11.58 -11.62 22.78
N ASP A 64 10.64 -12.57 22.74
CA ASP A 64 10.83 -13.79 21.98
C ASP A 64 10.71 -13.53 20.46
N PRO A 65 11.02 -14.52 19.60
CA PRO A 65 10.95 -14.34 18.15
C PRO A 65 9.57 -13.94 17.61
N GLU A 66 8.48 -14.46 18.19
CA GLU A 66 7.11 -14.19 17.75
C GLU A 66 6.71 -12.75 18.14
N GLU A 67 7.06 -12.34 19.35
CA GLU A 67 6.86 -10.99 19.84
C GLU A 67 7.65 -9.95 19.05
N LEU A 68 8.87 -10.29 18.62
CA LEU A 68 9.68 -9.43 17.76
C LEU A 68 9.04 -9.26 16.37
N GLU A 69 8.47 -10.32 15.81
CA GLU A 69 7.72 -10.26 14.56
C GLU A 69 6.47 -9.37 14.72
N LEU A 70 5.74 -9.53 15.81
CA LEU A 70 4.58 -8.71 16.13
C LEU A 70 4.94 -7.23 16.31
N LYS A 71 6.03 -6.92 17.01
CA LYS A 71 6.57 -5.55 17.13
C LYS A 71 6.89 -4.94 15.77
N ARG A 72 7.53 -5.70 14.88
CA ARG A 72 7.84 -5.26 13.50
C ARG A 72 6.56 -5.02 12.69
N ALA A 73 5.58 -5.90 12.81
CA ALA A 73 4.28 -5.76 12.15
C ALA A 73 3.55 -4.48 12.61
N TRP A 74 3.52 -4.20 13.92
CA TRP A 74 2.94 -2.96 14.44
C TRP A 74 3.69 -1.70 13.99
N ALA A 75 5.02 -1.75 13.95
CA ALA A 75 5.82 -0.64 13.42
C ALA A 75 5.52 -0.38 11.93
N ALA A 76 5.42 -1.44 11.11
CA ALA A 76 5.08 -1.34 9.70
C ALA A 76 3.66 -0.80 9.49
N ALA A 77 2.68 -1.26 10.27
CA ALA A 77 1.31 -0.78 10.24
C ALA A 77 1.21 0.71 10.57
N ARG A 78 1.87 1.16 11.66
CA ARG A 78 1.91 2.59 12.02
C ARG A 78 2.56 3.44 10.94
N HIS A 79 3.66 2.98 10.36
CA HIS A 79 4.33 3.70 9.27
C HIS A 79 3.45 3.79 8.01
N ALA A 80 2.72 2.72 7.67
CA ALA A 80 1.80 2.72 6.53
C ALA A 80 0.64 3.72 6.72
N VAL A 81 0.19 3.92 7.97
CA VAL A 81 -0.83 4.91 8.32
C VAL A 81 -0.29 6.33 8.32
N SER A 82 0.89 6.57 8.92
CA SER A 82 1.45 7.93 9.06
C SER A 82 2.06 8.46 7.76
N ASN A 83 2.44 7.56 6.84
CA ASN A 83 3.01 7.92 5.54
C ASN A 83 2.44 7.04 4.40
N PRO A 84 1.15 7.21 4.05
CA PRO A 84 0.46 6.35 3.09
C PRO A 84 1.07 6.45 1.67
N LEU A 85 1.59 7.62 1.28
CA LEU A 85 2.20 7.86 -0.03
C LEU A 85 3.67 7.39 -0.10
N GLY A 86 4.44 7.60 0.96
CA GLY A 86 5.85 7.18 1.03
C GLY A 86 6.02 5.67 1.13
N ALA A 87 5.14 4.98 1.86
CA ALA A 87 5.14 3.51 1.93
C ALA A 87 4.78 2.86 0.59
N ALA A 88 3.93 3.50 -0.23
CA ALA A 88 3.63 3.05 -1.58
C ALA A 88 4.84 3.24 -2.52
N ARG A 89 5.53 4.38 -2.42
CA ARG A 89 6.72 4.68 -3.24
C ARG A 89 7.90 3.77 -2.94
N LYS A 90 8.17 3.46 -1.67
CA LYS A 90 9.26 2.55 -1.26
C LYS A 90 9.02 1.13 -1.80
N ARG A 91 7.78 0.62 -1.75
CA ARG A 91 7.41 -0.69 -2.32
C ARG A 91 7.59 -0.74 -3.84
N ALA A 92 7.19 0.32 -4.56
CA ALA A 92 7.40 0.39 -6.00
C ALA A 92 8.89 0.38 -6.39
N GLN A 93 9.75 1.02 -5.58
CA GLN A 93 11.20 1.02 -5.79
C GLN A 93 11.85 -0.33 -5.44
N SER A 94 11.40 -1.01 -4.38
CA SER A 94 11.88 -2.34 -4.01
C SER A 94 11.50 -3.40 -5.05
N ALA A 95 10.32 -3.31 -5.66
CA ALA A 95 9.89 -4.20 -6.74
C ALA A 95 10.74 -4.01 -8.01
N GLN A 96 11.11 -2.77 -8.35
CA GLN A 96 11.97 -2.46 -9.50
C GLN A 96 13.46 -2.84 -9.29
N GLY A 97 13.90 -3.02 -8.05
CA GLY A 97 15.26 -3.45 -7.71
C GLY A 97 15.46 -4.97 -7.69
N ALA A 98 14.38 -5.76 -7.69
CA ALA A 98 14.44 -7.23 -7.70
C ALA A 98 14.45 -7.83 -9.12
N GLU A 99 14.25 -7.00 -10.15
CA GLU A 99 14.26 -7.38 -11.58
C GLU A 99 15.54 -6.95 -12.32
N ARG A 100 16.61 -6.59 -11.59
CA ARG A 100 17.95 -6.30 -12.12
C ARG A 100 18.98 -7.24 -11.51
#